data_AF-M1CIA2-F1
#
_entry.id   AF-M1CIA2-F1
#
_cell.length_a   1.000
_cell.length_b   1.000
_cell.length_c   1.000
_cell.angle_alpha   90.00
_cell.angle_beta   90.00
_cell.angle_gamma   90.00
#
_symmetry.space_group_name_H-M   'P 1'
#
loop_
_entity.id
_entity.type
_entity.pdbx_description
1 polymer ?
#
loop_
_entity_poly.entity_id
_entity_poly.type
_entity_poly.pdbx_seq_one_letter_code
_entity_poly.pdbx_strand_id
1 'polypeptide(L)'
;MDRSPFIRNLSLINCQGISKLHVFGLVHLKNLTVVLCKLDRVIVQAPNLQFFRYAEGPDHPCEIAILDGYNTLQTLKLIGGTITDQLIRDVSYKFPNISELNFTECHNLKNIEIQSEKLKKFTLSQRKNLEKVTIQAPKLLTYEFEGDKMPFSSTDPSSLERARLSFFLVQLF
;
A
#
# COMPACT_ATOMS: atom_id res chain seq x y z
N MET A 1 21.83 -12.25 3.21
CA MET A 1 21.31 -11.99 4.57
C MET A 1 21.22 -13.28 5.41
N ASP A 2 22.06 -14.30 5.16
CA ASP A 2 21.92 -15.65 5.77
C ASP A 2 22.30 -15.79 7.26
N ARG A 3 22.70 -14.72 7.95
CA ARG A 3 23.23 -14.81 9.33
C ARG A 3 22.27 -14.36 10.43
N SER A 4 21.03 -14.04 10.09
CA SER A 4 20.10 -13.46 11.07
C SER A 4 18.71 -14.11 11.01
N PRO A 5 18.60 -15.40 11.40
CA PRO A 5 17.37 -16.18 11.22
C PRO A 5 16.16 -15.61 11.96
N PHE A 6 16.37 -14.89 13.07
CA PHE A 6 15.29 -14.42 13.96
C PHE A 6 14.89 -12.95 13.77
N ILE A 7 15.32 -12.28 12.70
CA ILE A 7 14.95 -10.88 12.47
C ILE A 7 13.42 -10.78 12.37
N ARG A 8 12.83 -9.97 13.25
CA ARG A 8 11.40 -9.64 13.25
C ARG A 8 11.10 -8.30 12.60
N ASN A 9 12.06 -7.38 12.64
CA ASN A 9 11.94 -6.03 12.13
C ASN A 9 13.13 -5.74 11.23
N LEU A 10 12.87 -5.40 9.98
CA LEU A 10 13.90 -4.99 9.03
C LEU A 10 13.52 -3.63 8.46
N SER A 11 14.42 -2.66 8.62
CA SER A 11 14.28 -1.32 8.04
C SER A 11 15.49 -1.03 7.17
N LEU A 12 15.24 -0.72 5.91
CA LEU A 12 16.22 -0.21 4.96
C LEU A 12 15.87 1.24 4.69
N ILE A 13 16.77 2.15 5.05
CA ILE A 13 16.55 3.59 4.97
C ILE A 13 17.73 4.20 4.24
N ASN A 14 17.45 4.89 3.14
CA ASN A 14 18.46 5.58 2.34
C ASN A 14 19.61 4.68 1.87
N CYS A 15 19.34 3.38 1.68
CA CYS A 15 20.33 2.43 1.19
C CYS A 15 20.56 2.66 -0.31
N GLN A 16 21.68 3.30 -0.66
CA GLN A 16 22.07 3.58 -2.03
C GLN A 16 22.90 2.42 -2.64
N GLY A 17 22.95 2.34 -3.97
CA GLY A 17 23.76 1.34 -4.69
C GLY A 17 23.10 -0.04 -4.82
N ILE A 18 21.85 -0.18 -4.38
CA ILE A 18 21.02 -1.37 -4.57
C ILE A 18 19.89 -0.97 -5.51
N SER A 19 19.68 -1.73 -6.59
CA SER A 19 18.55 -1.52 -7.50
C SER A 19 17.41 -2.52 -7.28
N LYS A 20 17.70 -3.68 -6.69
CA LYS A 20 16.72 -4.75 -6.48
C LYS A 20 16.84 -5.30 -5.07
N LEU A 21 15.71 -5.41 -4.38
CA LEU A 21 15.62 -6.05 -3.07
C LEU A 21 14.80 -7.33 -3.18
N HIS A 22 15.39 -8.43 -2.75
CA HIS A 22 14.67 -9.69 -2.56
C HIS A 22 14.77 -10.11 -1.10
N VAL A 23 13.64 -10.08 -0.41
CA VAL A 23 13.52 -10.54 0.97
C VAL A 23 13.02 -11.98 0.93
N PHE A 24 13.90 -12.94 1.21
CA PHE A 24 13.58 -14.37 1.21
C PHE A 24 14.21 -15.05 2.44
N GLY A 25 13.63 -16.19 2.85
CA GLY A 25 14.15 -17.00 3.97
C GLY A 25 13.97 -16.38 5.36
N LEU A 26 13.40 -15.18 5.48
CA LEU A 26 13.17 -14.49 6.76
C LEU A 26 11.82 -14.89 7.37
N VAL A 27 11.71 -16.15 7.79
CA VAL A 27 10.45 -16.73 8.32
C VAL A 27 9.95 -16.04 9.59
N HIS A 28 10.81 -15.36 10.35
CA HIS A 28 10.41 -14.65 11.57
C HIS A 28 10.10 -13.16 11.34
N LEU A 29 10.27 -12.66 10.11
CA LEU A 29 10.06 -11.25 9.80
C LEU A 29 8.58 -10.90 9.89
N LYS A 30 8.27 -9.92 10.75
CA LYS A 30 6.92 -9.39 10.95
C LYS A 30 6.77 -8.00 10.33
N ASN A 31 7.82 -7.19 10.36
CA ASN A 31 7.77 -5.81 9.93
C ASN A 31 8.90 -5.53 8.93
N LEU A 32 8.53 -5.11 7.73
CA LEU A 32 9.47 -4.65 6.70
C LEU A 32 9.19 -3.19 6.38
N THR A 33 10.23 -2.36 6.43
CA THR A 33 10.18 -0.96 6.01
C THR A 33 11.31 -0.69 5.03
N VAL A 34 11.00 -0.14 3.86
CA VAL A 34 11.97 0.23 2.82
C VAL A 34 11.68 1.67 2.41
N VAL A 35 12.65 2.56 2.56
CA VAL A 35 12.45 4.01 2.44
C VAL A 35 13.64 4.66 1.73
N LEU A 36 13.36 5.40 0.65
CA LEU A 36 14.36 6.20 -0.09
C LEU A 36 15.56 5.37 -0.58
N CYS A 37 15.30 4.13 -0.99
CA CYS A 37 16.34 3.20 -1.44
C CYS A 37 16.55 3.22 -2.95
N LYS A 38 15.69 3.92 -3.71
CA LYS A 38 15.73 3.99 -5.18
C LYS A 38 15.81 2.61 -5.83
N LEU A 39 14.87 1.74 -5.42
CA LEU A 39 14.78 0.38 -5.94
C LEU A 39 13.88 0.34 -7.16
N ASP A 40 14.37 -0.28 -8.23
CA ASP A 40 13.56 -0.63 -9.40
C ASP A 40 12.57 -1.75 -9.06
N ARG A 41 12.93 -2.64 -8.11
CA ARG A 41 12.12 -3.81 -7.76
C ARG A 41 12.26 -4.25 -6.30
N VAL A 42 11.14 -4.63 -5.69
CA VAL A 42 11.05 -5.27 -4.38
C VAL A 42 10.23 -6.55 -4.48
N ILE A 43 10.85 -7.68 -4.12
CA ILE A 43 10.17 -8.98 -3.98
C ILE A 43 10.21 -9.39 -2.51
N VAL A 44 9.03 -9.69 -1.95
CA VAL A 44 8.86 -10.08 -0.55
C VAL A 44 8.32 -11.50 -0.43
N GLN A 45 9.15 -12.40 0.11
CA GLN A 45 8.86 -13.79 0.47
C GLN A 45 9.09 -13.96 1.98
N ALA A 46 8.12 -13.51 2.76
CA ALA A 46 8.15 -13.54 4.22
C ALA A 46 6.79 -14.04 4.75
N PRO A 47 6.66 -15.33 5.11
CA PRO A 47 5.36 -15.96 5.40
C PRO A 47 4.67 -15.44 6.66
N ASN A 48 5.41 -14.79 7.57
CA ASN A 48 4.87 -14.24 8.81
C ASN A 48 4.83 -12.70 8.82
N LEU A 49 4.95 -12.06 7.65
CA LEU A 49 4.92 -10.61 7.53
C LEU A 49 3.55 -10.06 7.93
N GLN A 50 3.55 -9.08 8.82
CA GLN A 50 2.35 -8.43 9.35
C GLN A 50 2.23 -6.98 8.84
N PHE A 51 3.37 -6.31 8.69
CA PHE A 51 3.47 -4.94 8.23
C PHE A 51 4.47 -4.84 7.10
N PHE A 52 4.07 -4.18 6.02
CA PHE A 52 4.97 -3.78 4.95
C PHE A 52 4.77 -2.30 4.62
N ARG A 53 5.88 -1.55 4.68
CA ARG A 53 5.96 -0.18 4.16
C ARG A 53 7.03 -0.08 3.08
N TYR A 54 6.63 0.43 1.92
CA TYR A 54 7.53 0.94 0.90
C TYR A 54 7.26 2.44 0.72
N ALA A 55 8.32 3.25 0.72
CA ALA A 55 8.18 4.68 0.49
C ALA A 55 9.33 5.21 -0.36
N GLU A 56 8.97 5.84 -1.47
CA GLU A 56 9.91 6.44 -2.40
C GLU A 56 9.36 7.77 -2.92
N GLY A 57 10.23 8.61 -3.46
CA GLY A 57 9.81 9.82 -4.17
C GLY A 57 8.94 9.51 -5.40
N PRO A 58 8.15 10.49 -5.87
CA PRO A 58 7.20 10.31 -6.98
C PRO A 58 7.88 9.94 -8.32
N ASP A 59 9.14 10.33 -8.49
CA ASP A 59 9.87 10.20 -9.75
C ASP A 59 10.61 8.86 -9.90
N HIS A 60 10.47 7.94 -8.94
CA HIS A 60 11.18 6.65 -8.97
C HIS A 60 10.21 5.46 -8.95
N PRO A 61 9.87 4.92 -10.14
CA PRO A 61 9.00 3.75 -10.24
C PRO A 61 9.67 2.53 -9.60
N CYS A 62 8.86 1.68 -8.97
CA CYS A 62 9.28 0.43 -8.35
C CYS A 62 8.23 -0.64 -8.60
N GLU A 63 8.66 -1.80 -9.10
CA GLU A 63 7.82 -2.99 -9.17
C GLU A 63 7.81 -3.70 -7.80
N ILE A 64 6.63 -3.87 -7.21
CA ILE A 64 6.48 -4.50 -5.90
C ILE A 64 5.70 -5.80 -6.05
N ALA A 65 6.30 -6.91 -5.61
CA ALA A 65 5.69 -8.23 -5.58
C ALA A 65 5.73 -8.80 -4.15
N ILE A 66 4.56 -9.07 -3.58
CA ILE A 66 4.41 -9.74 -2.29
C ILE A 66 3.94 -11.17 -2.58
N LEU A 67 4.82 -12.14 -2.35
CA LEU A 67 4.63 -13.53 -2.77
C LEU A 67 4.22 -14.47 -1.61
N ASP A 68 4.25 -13.98 -0.38
CA ASP A 68 3.90 -14.72 0.84
C ASP A 68 3.18 -13.80 1.86
N GLY A 69 2.80 -14.33 3.02
CA GLY A 69 2.16 -13.55 4.08
C GLY A 69 0.65 -13.41 3.91
N TYR A 70 0.04 -14.23 3.05
CA TYR A 70 -1.40 -14.29 2.77
C TYR A 70 -2.27 -14.25 4.03
N ASN A 71 -1.87 -15.00 5.06
CA ASN A 71 -2.61 -15.13 6.31
C ASN A 71 -2.12 -14.22 7.44
N THR A 72 -1.10 -13.39 7.23
CA THR A 72 -0.50 -12.60 8.31
C THR A 72 -0.45 -11.12 8.02
N LEU A 73 -0.41 -10.71 6.75
CA LEU A 73 -0.28 -9.31 6.39
C LEU A 73 -1.54 -8.54 6.82
N GLN A 74 -1.34 -7.56 7.69
CA GLN A 74 -2.40 -6.74 8.29
C GLN A 74 -2.36 -5.29 7.81
N THR A 75 -1.17 -4.80 7.47
CA THR A 75 -0.95 -3.42 7.08
C THR A 75 -0.03 -3.33 5.87
N LEU A 76 -0.50 -2.66 4.84
CA LEU A 76 0.29 -2.33 3.65
C LEU A 76 0.27 -0.82 3.42
N LYS A 77 1.45 -0.21 3.40
CA LYS A 77 1.64 1.22 3.14
C LYS A 77 2.59 1.39 1.97
N LEU A 78 2.10 1.93 0.87
CA LEU A 78 2.89 2.19 -0.32
C LEU A 78 2.83 3.68 -0.64
N ILE A 79 4.00 4.33 -0.67
CA ILE A 79 4.16 5.75 -0.94
C ILE A 79 5.08 5.88 -2.14
N GLY A 80 4.62 6.54 -3.20
CA GLY A 80 5.32 6.58 -4.47
C GLY A 80 5.40 5.22 -5.18
N GLY A 81 6.03 5.20 -6.35
CA GLY A 81 6.22 3.99 -7.15
C GLY A 81 5.12 3.69 -8.18
N THR A 82 5.37 2.68 -9.02
CA THR A 82 4.51 2.22 -10.13
C THR A 82 3.42 1.27 -9.63
N ILE A 83 2.63 1.72 -8.64
CA ILE A 83 1.51 0.94 -8.11
C ILE A 83 0.35 1.00 -9.11
N THR A 84 -0.17 -0.16 -9.48
CA THR A 84 -1.24 -0.29 -10.47
C THR A 84 -2.56 -0.65 -9.81
N ASP A 85 -3.66 -0.35 -10.50
CA ASP A 85 -5.00 -0.79 -10.09
C ASP A 85 -5.06 -2.32 -9.88
N GLN A 86 -4.34 -3.08 -10.73
CA GLN A 86 -4.25 -4.53 -10.62
C GLN A 86 -3.54 -4.97 -9.34
N LEU A 87 -2.46 -4.29 -8.93
CA LEU A 87 -1.78 -4.62 -7.67
C LEU A 87 -2.70 -4.42 -6.47
N ILE A 88 -3.48 -3.34 -6.43
CA ILE A 88 -4.43 -3.10 -5.32
C ILE A 88 -5.50 -4.19 -5.29
N ARG A 89 -6.07 -4.53 -6.44
CA ARG A 89 -7.05 -5.61 -6.59
C ARG A 89 -6.48 -6.93 -6.09
N ASP A 90 -5.32 -7.32 -6.60
CA ASP A 90 -4.60 -8.53 -6.19
C ASP A 90 -4.35 -8.56 -4.69
N VAL A 91 -3.94 -7.43 -4.10
CA VAL A 91 -3.71 -7.33 -2.66
C VAL A 91 -5.00 -7.57 -1.88
N SER A 92 -6.12 -6.98 -2.32
CA SER A 92 -7.41 -7.14 -1.65
C SER A 92 -7.91 -8.60 -1.65
N TYR A 93 -7.68 -9.35 -2.73
CA TYR A 93 -8.08 -10.75 -2.83
C TYR A 93 -7.08 -11.71 -2.17
N LYS A 94 -5.77 -11.48 -2.33
CA LYS A 94 -4.73 -12.39 -1.85
C LYS A 94 -4.52 -12.32 -0.33
N PHE A 95 -4.75 -11.16 0.29
CA PHE A 95 -4.45 -10.95 1.71
C PHE A 95 -5.71 -10.65 2.52
N PRO A 96 -6.51 -11.69 2.86
CA PRO A 96 -7.81 -11.51 3.53
C PRO A 96 -7.72 -10.92 4.94
N ASN A 97 -6.51 -10.84 5.53
CA ASN A 97 -6.27 -10.30 6.86
C ASN A 97 -5.86 -8.83 6.89
N ILE A 98 -5.77 -8.17 5.74
CA ILE A 98 -5.48 -6.74 5.68
C ILE A 98 -6.58 -5.95 6.38
N SER A 99 -6.14 -5.13 7.33
CA SER A 99 -6.97 -4.23 8.13
C SER A 99 -6.66 -2.76 7.87
N GLU A 100 -5.48 -2.44 7.32
CA GLU A 100 -5.08 -1.10 6.94
C GLU A 100 -4.39 -1.08 5.57
N LEU A 101 -4.89 -0.22 4.67
CA LEU A 101 -4.28 0.10 3.39
C LEU A 101 -3.99 1.61 3.33
N ASN A 102 -2.78 1.96 2.92
CA ASN A 102 -2.39 3.35 2.68
C ASN A 102 -1.65 3.45 1.34
N PHE A 103 -2.21 4.24 0.42
CA PHE A 103 -1.63 4.53 -0.88
C PHE A 103 -1.47 6.04 -1.03
N THR A 104 -0.23 6.50 -1.19
CA THR A 104 0.09 7.93 -1.30
C THR A 104 0.96 8.16 -2.53
N GLU A 105 0.67 9.20 -3.31
CA GLU A 105 1.46 9.58 -4.50
C GLU A 105 1.62 8.45 -5.56
N CYS A 106 0.59 7.60 -5.69
CA CYS A 106 0.57 6.50 -6.64
C CYS A 106 0.00 6.97 -8.00
N HIS A 107 0.81 7.59 -8.85
CA HIS A 107 0.34 8.33 -10.03
C HIS A 107 -0.34 7.50 -11.13
N ASN A 108 -0.18 6.18 -11.13
CA ASN A 108 -0.74 5.28 -12.13
C ASN A 108 -2.13 4.75 -11.79
N LEU A 109 -2.64 5.05 -10.59
CA LEU A 109 -3.95 4.59 -10.17
C LEU A 109 -5.05 5.38 -10.89
N LYS A 110 -6.05 4.67 -11.40
CA LYS A 110 -7.20 5.29 -12.08
C LYS A 110 -8.51 4.75 -11.53
N ASN A 111 -8.60 3.42 -11.44
CA ASN A 111 -9.80 2.68 -11.09
C ASN A 111 -9.50 1.71 -9.96
N ILE A 112 -9.72 2.16 -8.73
CA ILE A 112 -9.45 1.39 -7.53
C ILE A 112 -10.69 0.58 -7.15
N GLU A 113 -10.51 -0.72 -6.97
CA GLU A 113 -11.53 -1.63 -6.48
C GLU A 113 -10.97 -2.44 -5.31
N ILE A 114 -11.66 -2.38 -4.18
CA ILE A 114 -11.25 -3.06 -2.95
C ILE A 114 -12.45 -3.83 -2.41
N GLN A 115 -12.26 -5.13 -2.19
CA GLN A 115 -13.20 -5.98 -1.47
C GLN A 115 -12.50 -6.55 -0.24
N SER A 116 -13.05 -6.36 0.96
CA SER A 116 -12.45 -6.88 2.19
C SER A 116 -13.42 -6.95 3.37
N GLU A 117 -13.46 -8.11 4.04
CA GLU A 117 -14.25 -8.34 5.26
C GLU A 117 -13.56 -7.86 6.55
N LYS A 118 -12.32 -7.37 6.45
CA LYS A 118 -11.46 -7.02 7.60
C LYS A 118 -10.82 -5.64 7.52
N LEU A 119 -10.91 -4.96 6.37
CA LEU A 119 -10.38 -3.61 6.21
C LEU A 119 -11.10 -2.65 7.16
N LYS A 120 -10.32 -1.99 8.01
CA LYS A 120 -10.80 -1.00 8.99
C LYS A 120 -10.36 0.42 8.64
N LYS A 121 -9.20 0.58 8.00
CA LYS A 121 -8.66 1.87 7.59
C LYS A 121 -8.21 1.85 6.14
N PHE A 122 -8.66 2.86 5.40
CA PHE A 122 -8.20 3.14 4.05
C PHE A 122 -7.75 4.59 3.93
N THR A 123 -6.53 4.81 3.46
CA THR A 123 -5.99 6.13 3.14
C THR A 123 -5.56 6.16 1.67
N LEU A 124 -6.02 7.16 0.92
CA LEU A 124 -5.65 7.42 -0.46
C LEU A 124 -5.32 8.90 -0.63
N SER A 125 -4.08 9.23 -0.99
CA SER A 125 -3.68 10.59 -1.37
C SER A 125 -3.11 10.58 -2.78
N GLN A 126 -3.81 11.21 -3.71
CA GLN A 126 -3.47 11.22 -5.12
C GLN A 126 -3.92 12.50 -5.81
N ARG A 127 -2.96 13.21 -6.42
CA ARG A 127 -3.21 14.54 -7.02
C ARG A 127 -3.93 14.52 -8.37
N LYS A 128 -3.80 13.45 -9.16
CA LYS A 128 -4.25 13.40 -10.57
C LYS A 128 -4.60 11.96 -10.98
N ASN A 129 -5.30 11.82 -12.10
CA ASN A 129 -5.60 10.55 -12.81
C ASN A 129 -6.63 9.62 -12.14
N LEU A 130 -7.04 9.89 -10.91
CA LEU A 130 -8.05 9.08 -10.25
C LEU A 130 -9.44 9.35 -10.87
N GLU A 131 -10.09 8.30 -11.35
CA GLU A 131 -11.39 8.35 -12.00
C GLU A 131 -12.47 7.76 -11.10
N LYS A 132 -12.19 6.59 -10.50
CA LYS A 132 -13.17 5.82 -9.73
C LYS A 132 -12.52 5.11 -8.55
N VAL A 133 -13.23 5.10 -7.42
CA VAL A 133 -12.89 4.30 -6.24
C VAL A 133 -14.14 3.55 -5.79
N THR A 134 -14.04 2.23 -5.69
CA THR A 134 -15.13 1.37 -5.19
C THR A 134 -14.60 0.52 -4.05
N ILE A 135 -15.24 0.62 -2.89
CA ILE A 135 -14.81 -0.08 -1.69
C ILE A 135 -16.00 -0.83 -1.11
N GLN A 136 -15.91 -2.15 -1.13
CA GLN A 136 -16.82 -3.08 -0.46
C GLN A 136 -16.10 -3.59 0.79
N ALA A 137 -16.22 -2.84 1.88
CA ALA A 137 -15.60 -3.18 3.15
C ALA A 137 -16.55 -2.87 4.31
N PRO A 138 -17.41 -3.82 4.73
CA PRO A 138 -18.46 -3.57 5.72
C PRO A 138 -17.93 -3.22 7.11
N LYS A 139 -16.62 -3.37 7.37
CA LYS A 139 -15.97 -3.00 8.65
C LYS A 139 -15.05 -1.79 8.53
N LEU A 140 -15.15 -1.02 7.44
CA LEU A 140 -14.36 0.19 7.25
C LEU A 140 -14.78 1.26 8.26
N LEU A 141 -13.88 1.61 9.17
CA LEU A 141 -14.12 2.60 10.24
C LEU A 141 -13.56 3.98 9.86
N THR A 142 -12.45 4.01 9.12
CA THR A 142 -11.75 5.25 8.77
C THR A 142 -11.44 5.31 7.27
N TYR A 143 -11.90 6.38 6.63
CA TYR A 143 -11.63 6.71 5.24
C TYR A 143 -10.94 8.08 5.16
N GLU A 144 -9.71 8.11 4.65
CA GLU A 144 -8.95 9.33 4.44
C GLU A 144 -8.65 9.47 2.94
N PHE A 145 -9.16 10.53 2.33
CA PHE A 145 -8.94 10.84 0.92
C PHE A 145 -8.36 12.24 0.77
N GLU A 146 -7.38 12.35 -0.11
CA GLU A 146 -6.83 13.62 -0.56
C GLU A 146 -6.61 13.60 -2.09
N GLY A 147 -7.18 14.55 -2.81
CA GLY A 147 -7.07 14.59 -4.28
C GLY A 147 -7.58 15.86 -4.94
N ASP A 148 -7.59 15.95 -6.26
CA ASP A 148 -8.05 17.14 -7.00
C ASP A 148 -9.58 17.20 -7.16
N LYS A 149 -10.23 16.03 -7.20
CA LYS A 149 -11.68 15.89 -7.31
C LYS A 149 -12.17 14.67 -6.54
N MET A 150 -13.47 14.66 -6.22
CA MET A 150 -14.09 13.53 -5.54
C MET A 150 -14.16 12.34 -6.50
N PRO A 151 -13.65 11.15 -6.12
CA PRO A 151 -13.85 9.96 -6.92
C PRO A 151 -15.32 9.55 -6.81
N PHE A 152 -16.01 9.39 -7.94
CA PHE A 152 -17.37 8.84 -7.94
C PHE A 152 -17.31 7.44 -7.30
N SER A 153 -17.94 7.27 -6.14
CA SER A 153 -17.79 6.07 -5.33
C SER A 153 -19.13 5.53 -4.83
N SER A 154 -19.27 4.20 -4.88
CA SER A 154 -20.17 3.44 -4.01
C SER A 154 -19.31 2.88 -2.89
N THR A 155 -19.42 3.47 -1.71
CA THR A 155 -18.95 2.88 -0.46
C THR A 155 -20.19 2.47 0.32
N ASP A 156 -20.15 1.35 1.03
CA ASP A 156 -21.14 1.05 2.05
C ASP A 156 -20.70 1.77 3.34
N PRO A 157 -21.34 2.89 3.73
CA PRO A 157 -20.88 3.70 4.85
C PRO A 157 -21.35 3.16 6.21
N SER A 158 -22.03 2.01 6.25
CA SER A 158 -22.74 1.52 7.45
C SER A 158 -21.90 1.43 8.72
N SER A 159 -20.59 1.18 8.60
CA SER A 159 -19.65 1.10 9.74
C SER A 159 -18.68 2.29 9.85
N LEU A 160 -18.82 3.30 8.99
CA LEU A 160 -17.84 4.38 8.90
C LEU A 160 -17.95 5.35 10.08
N GLU A 161 -16.91 5.41 10.92
CA GLU A 161 -16.83 6.32 12.07
C GLU A 161 -16.19 7.67 11.71
N ARG A 162 -15.27 7.67 10.74
CA ARG A 162 -14.53 8.87 10.32
C ARG A 162 -14.29 8.88 8.82
N ALA A 163 -14.71 9.97 8.17
CA ALA A 163 -14.28 10.32 6.82
C ALA A 163 -13.54 11.67 6.84
N ARG A 164 -12.37 11.73 6.20
CA ARG A 164 -11.67 12.99 5.90
C ARG A 164 -11.46 13.09 4.40
N LEU A 165 -11.99 14.14 3.79
CA LEU A 165 -11.80 14.46 2.38
C LEU A 165 -11.07 15.79 2.28
N SER A 166 -9.92 15.81 1.59
CA SER A 166 -9.13 17.00 1.35
C SER A 166 -8.99 17.20 -0.15
N PHE A 167 -9.19 18.42 -0.63
CA PHE A 167 -9.13 18.70 -2.06
C PHE A 167 -8.04 19.72 -2.39
N PHE A 168 -7.17 19.40 -3.34
CA PHE A 168 -6.17 20.32 -3.85
C PHE A 168 -6.82 21.34 -4.77
N LEU A 169 -6.56 22.63 -4.55
CA LEU A 169 -6.94 23.67 -5.49
C LEU A 169 -6.12 23.51 -6.78
N VAL A 170 -6.80 23.40 -7.92
CA VAL A 170 -6.14 23.46 -9.23
C VAL A 170 -5.61 24.88 -9.41
N GLN A 171 -4.30 25.07 -9.26
CA GLN A 171 -3.66 26.31 -9.74
C GLN A 171 -3.63 26.23 -11.27
N LEU A 172 -4.47 27.05 -11.90
CA LEU A 172 -4.39 27.33 -13.33
C LEU A 172 -3.08 28.11 -13.57
N PHE A 173 -2.11 27.47 -14.22
CA PHE A 173 -0.94 28.13 -14.80
C PHE A 173 -1.12 28.22 -16.31
#